data_AF-A0A2P4SME0-F1
#
_entry.id   AF-A0A2P4SME0-F1
#
_cell.length_a   1.000
_cell.length_b   1.000
_cell.length_c   1.000
_cell.angle_alpha   90.00
_cell.angle_beta   90.00
_cell.angle_gamma   90.00
#
_symmetry.space_group_name_H-M   'P 1'
#
loop_
_entity.id
_entity.type
_entity.pdbx_description
1 polymer ?
#
loop_
_entity_poly.entity_id
_entity_poly.type
_entity_poly.pdbx_seq_one_letter_code
_entity_poly.pdbx_strand_id
1 'polypeptide(L)'
;MKKWEDMANLPSQFRERTERLERNFTVSAVIFKKYEPIFQDIFRYPQEDQPRQQRGRKQRRQPCTVTEVFQFCWVLFVHAKGNFPMISDDLVNSYHLLLCALDLVYGNALQCPNHKELLNPTFKGLPEDFHSKDYKVSSDPPCIIEKLCSLHYGLVLEAKGIKEHFWKPYVRKLFDKKSKSPRVTTPLTGRKYIKESNPYVTPVSIATYSLSRLHTMLAGLKNAPSENLEQIF
;
A
#
# COMPACT_ATOMS: atom_id res chain seq x y z
N MET A 1 -1.85 18.80 20.63
CA MET A 1 -2.82 17.76 21.03
C MET A 1 -2.84 17.58 22.54
N LYS A 2 -1.77 17.08 23.19
CA LYS A 2 -1.75 16.81 24.65
C LYS A 2 -2.36 17.89 25.57
N LYS A 3 -1.96 19.16 25.41
CA LYS A 3 -2.52 20.28 26.19
C LYS A 3 -4.05 20.42 26.08
N TRP A 4 -4.61 20.15 24.90
CA TRP A 4 -6.07 20.19 24.68
C TRP A 4 -6.77 18.97 25.29
N GLU A 5 -6.14 17.80 25.25
CA GLU A 5 -6.66 16.58 25.88
C GLU A 5 -6.70 16.71 27.41
N ASP A 6 -5.68 17.39 27.97
CA ASP A 6 -5.59 17.77 29.38
C ASP A 6 -6.70 18.76 29.75
N MET A 7 -6.86 19.84 28.99
CA MET A 7 -7.90 20.85 29.22
C MET A 7 -9.33 20.31 29.08
N ALA A 8 -9.54 19.33 28.20
CA ALA A 8 -10.85 18.70 27.96
C ALA A 8 -11.17 17.54 28.92
N ASN A 9 -10.28 17.21 29.88
CA ASN A 9 -10.44 16.09 30.82
C ASN A 9 -10.82 14.76 30.12
N LEU A 10 -10.22 14.48 28.97
CA LEU A 10 -10.55 13.28 28.20
C LEU A 10 -10.21 12.00 28.98
N PRO A 11 -11.04 10.95 28.89
CA PRO A 11 -10.78 9.66 29.54
C PRO A 11 -9.40 9.09 29.15
N SER A 12 -8.72 8.46 30.10
CA SER A 12 -7.39 7.86 29.91
C SER A 12 -7.33 6.91 28.70
N GLN A 13 -8.38 6.11 28.50
CA GLN A 13 -8.49 5.21 27.35
C GLN A 13 -8.47 5.96 25.99
N PHE A 14 -9.06 7.15 25.92
CA PHE A 14 -9.07 7.95 24.69
C PHE A 14 -7.70 8.55 24.40
N ARG A 15 -7.01 9.04 25.46
CA ARG A 15 -5.65 9.55 25.37
C ARG A 15 -4.68 8.47 24.89
N GLU A 16 -4.74 7.27 25.47
CA GLU A 16 -3.90 6.15 25.08
C GLU A 16 -4.09 5.75 23.60
N ARG A 17 -5.34 5.74 23.12
CA ARG A 17 -5.64 5.46 21.70
C ARG A 17 -5.06 6.53 20.78
N THR A 18 -5.12 7.79 21.20
CA THR A 18 -4.59 8.93 20.43
C THR A 18 -3.08 8.87 20.37
N GLU A 19 -2.41 8.65 21.50
CA GLU A 19 -0.95 8.48 21.56
C GLU A 19 -0.48 7.26 20.77
N ARG A 20 -1.22 6.14 20.81
CA ARG A 20 -0.90 4.96 19.99
C ARG A 20 -1.04 5.26 18.49
N LEU A 21 -2.05 6.02 18.09
CA LEU A 21 -2.22 6.43 16.69
C LEU A 21 -1.07 7.34 16.23
N GLU A 22 -0.68 8.32 17.05
CA GLU A 22 0.43 9.22 16.77
C GLU A 22 1.76 8.48 16.62
N ARG A 23 2.05 7.54 17.54
CA ARG A 23 3.22 6.64 17.43
C ARG A 23 3.17 5.81 16.15
N ASN A 24 2.03 5.18 15.85
CA ASN A 24 1.86 4.36 14.64
C ASN A 24 2.06 5.15 13.35
N PHE A 25 1.57 6.39 13.31
CA PHE A 25 1.78 7.30 12.18
C PHE A 25 3.25 7.68 12.06
N THR A 26 3.91 8.05 13.16
CA THR A 26 5.33 8.41 13.19
C THR A 26 6.20 7.26 12.67
N VAL A 27 5.98 6.04 13.15
CA VAL A 27 6.67 4.84 12.65
C VAL A 27 6.45 4.69 11.15
N SER A 28 5.20 4.71 10.69
CA SER A 28 4.88 4.56 9.26
C SER A 28 5.53 5.64 8.40
N ALA A 29 5.59 6.89 8.86
CA ALA A 29 6.23 7.99 8.14
C ALA A 29 7.75 7.81 8.03
N VAL A 30 8.42 7.35 9.10
CA VAL A 30 9.86 7.03 9.07
C VAL A 30 10.14 5.85 8.14
N ILE A 31 9.31 4.81 8.20
CA ILE A 31 9.43 3.64 7.32
C ILE A 31 9.19 4.04 5.85
N PHE A 32 8.24 4.92 5.56
CA PHE A 32 8.00 5.39 4.19
C PHE A 32 9.23 6.10 3.59
N LYS A 33 9.92 6.93 4.39
CA LYS A 33 11.18 7.58 3.98
C LYS A 33 12.29 6.57 3.66
N LYS A 34 12.28 5.39 4.29
CA LYS A 34 13.22 4.30 4.00
C LYS A 34 12.76 3.45 2.81
N TYR A 35 11.46 3.29 2.64
CA TYR A 35 10.87 2.49 1.59
C TYR A 35 11.28 2.95 0.19
N GLU A 36 11.25 4.24 -0.07
CA GLU A 36 11.55 4.81 -1.39
C GLU A 36 12.96 4.44 -1.94
N PRO A 37 14.08 4.73 -1.23
CA PRO A 37 15.41 4.37 -1.72
C PRO A 37 15.63 2.86 -1.81
N ILE A 38 15.00 2.06 -0.94
CA ILE A 38 15.08 0.59 -1.01
C ILE A 38 14.34 0.09 -2.26
N PHE A 39 13.15 0.64 -2.53
CA PHE A 39 12.37 0.27 -3.70
C PHE A 39 13.12 0.60 -4.99
N GLN A 40 13.77 1.76 -5.07
CA GLN A 40 14.55 2.17 -6.24
C GLN A 40 15.84 1.34 -6.46
N ASP A 41 16.36 0.72 -5.41
CA ASP A 41 17.48 -0.24 -5.57
C ASP A 41 17.00 -1.51 -6.27
N ILE A 42 15.77 -1.97 -5.96
CA ILE A 42 15.21 -3.23 -6.47
C ILE A 42 14.50 -3.06 -7.83
N PHE A 43 13.74 -1.97 -7.97
CA PHE A 43 12.88 -1.68 -9.12
C PHE A 43 13.38 -0.43 -9.86
N ARG A 44 13.05 -0.31 -11.14
CA ARG A 44 13.38 0.92 -11.88
C ARG A 44 12.69 2.13 -11.25
N TYR A 45 13.23 3.32 -11.49
CA TYR A 45 12.54 4.55 -11.08
C TYR A 45 11.23 4.68 -11.87
N PRO A 46 10.11 5.07 -11.23
CA PRO A 46 8.92 5.49 -11.96
C PRO A 46 9.23 6.80 -12.68
N GLN A 47 9.81 6.73 -13.88
CA GLN A 47 9.83 7.90 -14.75
C GLN A 47 8.38 8.28 -15.02
N GLU A 48 8.05 9.58 -14.92
CA GLU A 48 6.71 10.09 -15.19
C GLU A 48 6.18 9.46 -16.48
N ASP A 49 5.20 8.57 -16.35
CA ASP A 49 4.56 7.92 -17.48
C ASP A 49 4.00 9.04 -18.37
N GLN A 50 4.46 9.13 -19.62
CA GLN A 50 3.80 9.99 -20.60
C GLN A 50 2.30 9.65 -20.63
N PRO A 51 1.39 10.64 -20.73
CA PRO A 51 -0.03 10.41 -20.70
C PRO A 51 -0.43 9.40 -21.78
N ARG A 52 -0.96 8.26 -21.33
CA ARG A 52 -1.26 7.10 -22.18
C ARG A 52 -2.21 7.52 -23.31
N GLN A 53 -1.77 7.36 -24.57
CA GLN A 53 -2.67 7.46 -25.71
C GLN A 53 -3.71 6.33 -25.63
N GLN A 54 -4.99 6.69 -25.71
CA GLN A 54 -6.11 5.75 -25.76
C GLN A 54 -6.01 4.89 -27.04
N ARG A 55 -5.41 3.70 -26.95
CA ARG A 55 -5.46 2.73 -28.04
C ARG A 55 -6.75 1.93 -27.98
N GLY A 56 -7.52 2.01 -29.07
CA GLY A 56 -8.83 1.37 -29.23
C GLY A 56 -8.79 -0.16 -29.25
N ARG A 57 -9.87 -0.73 -28.68
CA ARG A 57 -10.42 -2.09 -28.84
C ARG A 57 -9.46 -3.18 -29.36
N LYS A 58 -8.73 -3.81 -28.44
CA LYS A 58 -8.67 -5.28 -28.28
C LYS A 58 -8.07 -5.58 -26.91
N GLN A 59 -8.71 -6.48 -26.19
CA GLN A 59 -8.54 -6.84 -24.78
C GLN A 59 -7.16 -7.46 -24.48
N ARG A 60 -6.07 -6.70 -24.66
CA ARG A 60 -4.72 -7.10 -24.24
C ARG A 60 -4.50 -6.54 -22.84
N ARG A 61 -4.35 -7.43 -21.84
CA ARG A 61 -4.12 -7.07 -20.44
C ARG A 61 -2.96 -6.06 -20.38
N GLN A 62 -3.20 -4.89 -19.80
CA GLN A 62 -2.15 -3.88 -19.64
C GLN A 62 -1.07 -4.44 -18.72
N PRO A 63 0.22 -4.34 -19.10
CA PRO A 63 1.32 -4.76 -18.24
C PRO A 63 1.34 -3.91 -16.96
N CYS A 64 1.66 -4.54 -15.84
CA CYS A 64 1.80 -3.86 -14.54
C CYS A 64 2.96 -2.86 -14.62
N THR A 65 2.73 -1.66 -14.11
CA THR A 65 3.73 -0.57 -14.07
C THR A 65 4.49 -0.56 -12.76
N VAL A 66 5.71 0.00 -12.79
CA VAL A 66 6.53 0.22 -11.60
C VAL A 66 5.77 1.02 -10.52
N THR A 67 5.01 2.03 -10.92
CA THR A 67 4.19 2.86 -10.02
C THR A 67 3.12 2.03 -9.29
N GLU A 68 2.44 1.12 -9.99
CA GLU A 68 1.46 0.21 -9.38
C GLU A 68 2.14 -0.75 -8.39
N VAL A 69 3.35 -1.24 -8.72
CA VAL A 69 4.13 -2.09 -7.80
C VAL A 69 4.54 -1.31 -6.55
N PHE A 70 4.96 -0.04 -6.70
CA PHE A 70 5.30 0.85 -5.60
C PHE A 70 4.12 1.07 -4.65
N GLN A 71 2.96 1.40 -5.21
CA GLN A 71 1.74 1.60 -4.40
C GLN A 71 1.30 0.29 -3.74
N PHE A 72 1.32 -0.82 -4.48
CA PHE A 72 0.91 -2.12 -3.99
C PHE A 72 1.77 -2.59 -2.81
N CYS A 73 3.10 -2.49 -2.91
CA CYS A 73 3.99 -2.91 -1.84
C CYS A 73 3.77 -2.08 -0.57
N TRP A 74 3.57 -0.77 -0.69
CA TRP A 74 3.27 0.09 0.44
C TRP A 74 1.94 -0.26 1.11
N VAL A 75 0.88 -0.46 0.33
CA VAL A 75 -0.43 -0.87 0.84
C VAL A 75 -0.37 -2.23 1.52
N LEU A 76 0.36 -3.18 0.93
CA LEU A 76 0.57 -4.50 1.52
C LEU A 76 1.26 -4.40 2.88
N PHE A 77 2.30 -3.57 2.99
CA PHE A 77 2.98 -3.30 4.25
C PHE A 77 2.04 -2.70 5.29
N VAL A 78 1.33 -1.61 4.97
CA VAL A 78 0.40 -0.95 5.90
C VAL A 78 -0.68 -1.93 6.38
N HIS A 79 -1.20 -2.76 5.47
CA HIS A 79 -2.19 -3.77 5.82
C HIS A 79 -1.61 -4.86 6.74
N ALA A 80 -0.41 -5.35 6.46
CA ALA A 80 0.29 -6.31 7.32
C ALA A 80 0.56 -5.72 8.70
N LYS A 81 1.09 -4.49 8.75
CA LYS A 81 1.37 -3.75 9.97
C LYS A 81 0.13 -3.66 10.88
N GLY A 82 -1.03 -3.33 10.32
CA GLY A 82 -2.28 -3.27 11.07
C GLY A 82 -2.76 -4.60 11.68
N ASN A 83 -2.26 -5.74 11.20
CA ASN A 83 -2.58 -7.06 11.75
C ASN A 83 -1.63 -7.49 12.89
N PHE A 84 -0.51 -6.80 13.10
CA PHE A 84 0.50 -7.14 14.11
C PHE A 84 0.81 -5.97 15.06
N PRO A 85 -0.10 -5.58 15.97
CA PRO A 85 0.09 -4.45 16.89
C PRO A 85 1.42 -4.50 17.67
N MET A 86 1.87 -5.70 18.06
CA MET A 86 3.11 -5.90 18.80
C MET A 86 4.38 -5.66 17.96
N ILE A 87 4.30 -5.80 16.64
CA ILE A 87 5.39 -5.52 15.69
C ILE A 87 5.30 -4.07 15.20
N SER A 88 4.08 -3.55 15.06
CA SER A 88 3.80 -2.29 14.38
C SER A 88 4.19 -1.04 15.15
N ASP A 89 4.20 -1.12 16.49
CA ASP A 89 4.54 0.02 17.34
C ASP A 89 6.06 0.23 17.46
N ASP A 90 6.84 -0.80 17.17
CA ASP A 90 8.29 -0.75 17.14
C ASP A 90 8.83 -0.41 15.74
N LEU A 91 9.76 0.52 15.69
CA LEU A 91 10.32 1.00 14.43
C LEU A 91 11.15 -0.06 13.71
N VAL A 92 11.97 -0.81 14.46
CA VAL A 92 12.90 -1.80 13.92
C VAL A 92 12.12 -2.99 13.36
N ASN A 93 11.21 -3.55 14.15
CA ASN A 93 10.36 -4.67 13.72
C ASN A 93 9.45 -4.29 12.55
N SER A 94 8.90 -3.07 12.53
CA SER A 94 8.16 -2.55 11.38
C SER A 94 9.03 -2.42 10.12
N TYR A 95 10.31 -2.06 10.28
CA TYR A 95 11.26 -2.01 9.18
C TYR A 95 11.51 -3.41 8.58
N HIS A 96 11.73 -4.42 9.41
CA HIS A 96 11.89 -5.80 8.92
C HIS A 96 10.63 -6.36 8.28
N LEU A 97 9.44 -5.97 8.77
CA LEU A 97 8.17 -6.30 8.13
C LEU A 97 8.07 -5.70 6.71
N LEU A 98 8.56 -4.47 6.51
CA LEU A 98 8.68 -3.88 5.17
C LEU A 98 9.62 -4.68 4.28
N LEU A 99 10.78 -5.12 4.79
CA LEU A 99 11.71 -5.96 4.01
C LEU A 99 11.06 -7.29 3.59
N CYS A 100 10.21 -7.88 4.43
CA CYS A 100 9.44 -9.07 4.08
C CYS A 100 8.40 -8.80 2.97
N ALA A 101 7.76 -7.63 2.98
CA ALA A 101 6.86 -7.20 1.93
C ALA A 101 7.58 -7.03 0.58
N LEU A 102 8.74 -6.37 0.60
CA LEU A 102 9.59 -6.18 -0.58
C LEU A 102 10.10 -7.50 -1.14
N ASP A 103 10.53 -8.43 -0.28
CA ASP A 103 10.94 -9.78 -0.68
C ASP A 103 9.82 -10.52 -1.44
N LEU A 104 8.58 -10.46 -0.92
CA LEU A 104 7.43 -11.06 -1.60
C LEU A 104 7.17 -10.39 -2.96
N VAL A 105 7.18 -9.06 -3.01
CA VAL A 105 6.90 -8.30 -4.24
C VAL A 105 7.97 -8.54 -5.29
N TYR A 106 9.25 -8.59 -4.89
CA TYR A 106 10.37 -8.95 -5.75
C TYR A 106 10.20 -10.35 -6.35
N GLY A 107 9.93 -11.36 -5.51
CA GLY A 107 9.74 -12.73 -5.97
C GLY A 107 8.63 -12.84 -7.02
N ASN A 108 7.51 -12.12 -6.82
CA ASN A 108 6.43 -12.07 -7.81
C ASN A 108 6.78 -11.27 -9.07
N ALA A 109 7.53 -10.17 -8.93
CA ALA A 109 7.95 -9.34 -10.06
C ALA A 109 8.91 -10.10 -10.98
N LEU A 110 9.81 -10.91 -10.40
CA LEU A 110 10.72 -11.77 -11.16
C LEU A 110 9.97 -12.83 -11.97
N GLN A 111 8.84 -13.31 -11.46
CA GLN A 111 7.98 -14.28 -12.14
C GLN A 111 7.11 -13.66 -13.25
N CYS A 112 7.07 -12.34 -13.37
CA CYS A 112 6.25 -11.67 -14.39
C CYS A 112 6.91 -11.75 -15.78
N PRO A 113 6.13 -11.88 -16.87
CA PRO A 113 6.67 -11.84 -18.23
C PRO A 113 7.41 -10.54 -18.57
N ASN A 114 7.04 -9.42 -17.92
CA ASN A 114 7.66 -8.11 -18.09
C ASN A 114 8.68 -7.77 -16.97
N HIS A 115 9.25 -8.77 -16.28
CA HIS A 115 10.21 -8.57 -15.18
C HIS A 115 11.38 -7.64 -15.55
N LYS A 116 11.87 -7.69 -16.80
CA LYS A 116 12.97 -6.84 -17.28
C LYS A 116 12.61 -5.35 -17.32
N GLU A 117 11.34 -5.01 -17.48
CA GLU A 117 10.83 -3.63 -17.48
C GLU A 117 10.59 -3.11 -16.05
N LEU A 118 10.34 -4.01 -15.10
CA LEU A 118 10.04 -3.68 -13.69
C LEU A 118 11.30 -3.57 -12.83
N LEU A 119 12.18 -4.57 -12.93
CA LEU A 119 13.34 -4.70 -12.06
C LEU A 119 14.47 -3.78 -12.50
N ASN A 120 15.20 -3.25 -11.51
CA ASN A 120 16.41 -2.49 -11.75
C ASN A 120 17.53 -3.45 -12.20
N PRO A 121 18.07 -3.34 -13.43
CA PRO A 121 19.12 -4.22 -13.93
C PRO A 121 20.42 -4.17 -13.13
N THR A 122 20.66 -3.12 -12.34
CA THR A 122 21.86 -2.97 -11.51
C THR A 122 21.71 -3.54 -10.10
N PHE A 123 20.54 -4.10 -9.77
CA PHE A 123 20.27 -4.62 -8.44
C PHE A 123 21.17 -5.82 -8.13
N LYS A 124 21.92 -5.74 -7.03
CA LYS A 124 22.90 -6.78 -6.63
C LYS A 124 22.27 -8.09 -6.13
N GLY A 125 20.95 -8.18 -6.05
CA GLY A 125 20.20 -9.38 -5.66
C GLY A 125 19.56 -10.12 -6.84
N LEU A 126 19.85 -9.72 -8.07
CA LEU A 126 19.37 -10.41 -9.27
C LEU A 126 20.03 -11.80 -9.44
N PRO A 127 19.32 -12.76 -10.06
CA PRO A 127 19.92 -14.02 -10.50
C PRO A 127 21.10 -13.78 -11.44
N GLU A 128 22.15 -14.61 -11.36
CA GLU A 128 23.37 -14.47 -12.16
C GLU A 128 23.10 -14.54 -13.68
N ASP A 129 22.08 -15.30 -14.08
CA ASP A 129 21.66 -15.52 -15.45
C ASP A 129 20.59 -14.53 -15.95
N PHE A 130 20.22 -13.52 -15.15
CA PHE A 130 19.12 -12.58 -15.45
C PHE A 130 19.27 -11.85 -16.80
N HIS A 131 20.50 -11.56 -17.21
CA HIS A 131 20.81 -10.89 -18.48
C HIS A 131 20.90 -11.86 -19.67
N SER A 132 20.90 -13.18 -19.41
CA SER A 132 20.97 -14.18 -20.46
C SER A 132 19.71 -14.14 -21.34
N LYS A 133 19.89 -14.42 -22.64
CA LYS A 133 18.77 -14.60 -23.57
C LYS A 133 18.00 -15.89 -23.28
N ASP A 134 18.66 -16.85 -22.63
CA ASP A 134 18.08 -18.16 -22.26
C ASP A 134 17.60 -18.19 -20.81
N TYR A 135 17.46 -17.03 -20.15
CA TYR A 135 16.99 -16.94 -18.77
C TYR A 135 15.65 -17.66 -18.59
N LYS A 136 15.64 -18.71 -17.77
CA LYS A 136 14.42 -19.42 -17.39
C LYS A 136 14.04 -19.00 -15.98
N VAL A 137 12.86 -18.39 -15.87
CA VAL A 137 12.24 -18.08 -14.58
C VAL A 137 12.08 -19.39 -13.81
N SER A 138 12.71 -19.48 -12.63
CA SER A 138 12.58 -20.61 -11.71
C SER A 138 11.12 -20.83 -11.31
N SER A 139 10.74 -22.09 -11.07
CA SER A 139 9.40 -22.42 -10.55
C SER A 139 9.13 -21.81 -9.18
N ASP A 140 10.16 -21.69 -8.34
CA ASP A 140 10.07 -21.13 -7.01
C ASP A 140 10.65 -19.70 -6.96
N PRO A 141 9.91 -18.74 -6.39
CA PRO A 141 10.39 -17.37 -6.26
C PRO A 141 11.55 -17.30 -5.26
N PRO A 142 12.66 -16.62 -5.59
CA PRO A 142 13.80 -16.50 -4.70
C PRO A 142 13.45 -15.65 -3.48
N CYS A 143 13.98 -16.06 -2.32
CA CYS A 143 13.97 -15.28 -1.09
C CYS A 143 15.25 -14.43 -1.03
N ILE A 144 15.10 -13.11 -1.02
CA ILE A 144 16.22 -12.15 -1.00
C ILE A 144 16.37 -11.43 0.34
N ILE A 145 15.67 -11.87 1.38
CA ILE A 145 15.66 -11.19 2.69
C ILE A 145 17.06 -10.93 3.26
N GLU A 146 17.99 -11.88 3.15
CA GLU A 146 19.37 -11.72 3.60
C GLU A 146 20.09 -10.63 2.82
N LYS A 147 19.87 -10.59 1.51
CA LYS A 147 20.47 -9.58 0.64
C LYS A 147 19.92 -8.19 0.94
N LEU A 148 18.62 -8.06 1.14
CA LEU A 148 17.97 -6.81 1.54
C LEU A 148 18.51 -6.32 2.89
N CYS A 149 18.68 -7.22 3.86
CA CYS A 149 19.27 -6.90 5.15
C CYS A 149 20.73 -6.42 5.02
N SER A 150 21.52 -7.10 4.19
CA SER A 150 22.92 -6.72 3.94
C SER A 150 23.06 -5.36 3.26
N LEU A 151 22.21 -5.04 2.28
CA LEU A 151 22.27 -3.79 1.52
C LEU A 151 21.67 -2.60 2.27
N HIS A 152 20.65 -2.84 3.10
CA HIS A 152 19.88 -1.80 3.76
C HIS A 152 19.93 -1.90 5.29
N TYR A 153 21.02 -2.43 5.84
CA TYR A 153 21.30 -2.42 7.28
C TYR A 153 20.18 -3.07 8.14
N GLY A 154 19.56 -4.13 7.62
CA GLY A 154 18.59 -4.93 8.36
C GLY A 154 19.27 -5.98 9.23
N LEU A 155 18.70 -6.25 10.40
CA LEU A 155 19.13 -7.35 11.27
C LEU A 155 18.60 -8.69 10.73
N VAL A 156 19.50 -9.51 10.18
CA VAL A 156 19.13 -10.73 9.43
C VAL A 156 18.34 -11.74 10.28
N LEU A 157 18.77 -11.97 11.53
CA LEU A 157 18.12 -12.94 12.42
C LEU A 157 16.68 -12.51 12.76
N GLU A 158 16.49 -11.23 13.09
CA GLU A 158 15.17 -10.66 13.39
C GLU A 158 14.27 -10.66 12.14
N ALA A 159 14.80 -10.28 10.99
CA ALA A 159 14.08 -10.31 9.73
C ALA A 159 13.59 -11.72 9.38
N LYS A 160 14.46 -12.74 9.56
CA LYS A 160 14.09 -14.15 9.37
C LYS A 160 13.03 -14.59 10.38
N GLY A 161 13.16 -14.19 11.64
CA GLY A 161 12.16 -14.47 12.68
C GLY A 161 10.79 -13.88 12.34
N ILE A 162 10.73 -12.61 11.94
CA ILE A 162 9.49 -11.95 11.49
C ILE A 162 8.93 -12.66 10.26
N LYS A 163 9.79 -13.02 9.31
CA LYS A 163 9.37 -13.72 8.10
C LYS A 163 8.73 -15.07 8.40
N GLU A 164 9.35 -15.86 9.27
CA GLU A 164 8.91 -17.21 9.58
C GLU A 164 7.64 -17.24 10.43
N HIS A 165 7.62 -16.47 11.52
CA HIS A 165 6.59 -16.59 12.55
C HIS A 165 5.38 -15.68 12.33
N PHE A 166 5.53 -14.59 11.58
CA PHE A 166 4.46 -13.61 11.39
C PHE A 166 4.08 -13.48 9.92
N TRP A 167 5.05 -13.21 9.04
CA TRP A 167 4.79 -12.94 7.63
C TRP A 167 4.26 -14.16 6.86
N LYS A 168 4.92 -15.32 6.96
CA LYS A 168 4.49 -16.53 6.26
C LYS A 168 3.05 -16.95 6.63
N PRO A 169 2.68 -17.05 7.93
CA PRO A 169 1.30 -17.33 8.33
C PRO A 169 0.31 -16.28 7.83
N TYR A 170 0.70 -15.00 7.88
CA TYR A 170 -0.12 -13.90 7.38
C TYR A 170 -0.42 -14.02 5.90
N VAL A 171 0.61 -14.23 5.08
CA VAL A 171 0.50 -14.34 3.63
C VAL A 171 -0.33 -15.55 3.26
N ARG A 172 -0.10 -16.71 3.89
CA ARG A 172 -0.96 -17.90 3.72
C ARG A 172 -2.42 -17.57 4.01
N LYS A 173 -2.70 -16.94 5.15
CA LYS A 173 -4.04 -16.51 5.53
C LYS A 173 -4.66 -15.53 4.53
N LEU A 174 -3.88 -14.62 3.94
CA LEU A 174 -4.36 -13.72 2.89
C LEU A 174 -4.78 -14.48 1.62
N PHE A 175 -4.02 -15.51 1.24
CA PHE A 175 -4.37 -16.37 0.12
C PHE A 175 -5.55 -17.30 0.43
N ASP A 176 -5.63 -17.85 1.63
CA ASP A 176 -6.73 -18.72 2.06
C ASP A 176 -8.04 -17.94 2.21
N LYS A 177 -7.96 -16.71 2.75
CA LYS A 177 -9.08 -15.76 2.81
C LYS A 177 -9.54 -15.28 1.44
N LYS A 178 -8.84 -15.56 0.32
CA LYS A 178 -9.45 -15.38 -1.00
C LYS A 178 -10.68 -16.28 -1.22
N SER A 179 -10.97 -17.25 -0.33
CA SER A 179 -12.28 -17.93 -0.25
C SER A 179 -13.39 -17.10 0.42
N LYS A 180 -13.04 -16.11 1.28
CA LYS A 180 -13.95 -15.16 1.96
C LYS A 180 -13.22 -13.82 2.24
N SER A 181 -13.17 -12.96 1.22
CA SER A 181 -12.52 -11.62 1.08
C SER A 181 -12.28 -10.77 2.35
N PRO A 182 -11.18 -9.97 2.40
CA PRO A 182 -11.26 -8.59 1.92
C PRO A 182 -10.36 -8.33 0.69
N ARG A 183 -10.84 -7.46 -0.20
CA ARG A 183 -10.31 -7.21 -1.56
C ARG A 183 -8.93 -6.55 -1.52
N VAL A 184 -7.88 -7.33 -1.77
CA VAL A 184 -6.63 -6.83 -2.37
C VAL A 184 -6.51 -7.50 -3.74
N THR A 185 -6.90 -6.80 -4.80
CA THR A 185 -6.56 -7.17 -6.17
C THR A 185 -5.06 -7.02 -6.31
N THR A 186 -4.32 -8.10 -6.10
CA THR A 186 -2.88 -8.15 -6.41
C THR A 186 -2.73 -8.06 -7.94
N PRO A 187 -2.08 -7.01 -8.50
CA PRO A 187 -1.92 -6.84 -9.94
C PRO A 187 -1.10 -7.97 -10.59
N LEU A 188 -0.42 -8.78 -9.78
CA LEU A 188 0.58 -9.78 -10.20
C LEU A 188 0.03 -11.13 -10.67
N THR A 189 -1.29 -11.37 -10.67
CA THR A 189 -1.87 -12.67 -11.12
C THR A 189 -3.03 -12.56 -12.11
N GLY A 190 -3.37 -11.36 -12.57
CA GLY A 190 -4.26 -11.16 -13.72
C GLY A 190 -5.66 -11.79 -13.64
N ARG A 191 -6.12 -12.24 -12.46
CA ARG A 191 -7.48 -12.76 -12.26
C ARG A 191 -8.38 -11.64 -11.75
N LYS A 192 -9.23 -11.10 -12.63
CA LYS A 192 -10.36 -10.22 -12.30
C LYS A 192 -11.51 -11.09 -11.77
N TYR A 193 -11.93 -10.86 -10.52
CA TYR A 193 -13.15 -11.47 -9.95
C TYR A 193 -14.21 -10.45 -9.53
N ILE A 194 -14.04 -9.17 -9.86
CA ILE A 194 -15.04 -8.14 -9.59
C ILE A 194 -15.56 -7.66 -10.94
N LYS A 195 -16.83 -7.97 -11.21
CA LYS A 195 -17.60 -7.29 -12.25
C LYS A 195 -17.74 -5.83 -11.81
N GLU A 196 -17.38 -4.91 -12.68
CA GLU A 196 -17.38 -3.46 -12.44
C GLU A 196 -18.71 -3.01 -11.87
N SER A 197 -18.73 -2.67 -10.58
CA SER A 197 -19.78 -1.83 -10.01
C SER A 197 -19.29 -0.39 -10.08
N ASN A 198 -19.65 0.26 -11.20
CA ASN A 198 -19.62 1.69 -11.50
C ASN A 198 -18.36 2.50 -11.08
N PRO A 199 -17.50 2.96 -12.01
CA PRO A 199 -16.22 3.62 -11.73
C PRO A 199 -16.28 5.04 -11.13
N TYR A 200 -17.40 5.46 -10.53
CA TYR A 200 -17.60 6.86 -10.10
C TYR A 200 -17.69 7.10 -8.60
N VAL A 201 -17.27 6.15 -7.76
CA VAL A 201 -17.32 6.32 -6.30
C VAL A 201 -15.92 6.25 -5.71
N THR A 202 -15.20 7.37 -5.80
CA THR A 202 -14.01 7.64 -4.99
C THR A 202 -14.45 8.42 -3.73
N PRO A 203 -13.72 8.36 -2.61
CA PRO A 203 -14.02 9.18 -1.43
C PRO A 203 -14.09 10.68 -1.76
N VAL A 204 -13.29 11.12 -2.75
CA VAL A 204 -13.31 12.48 -3.29
C VAL A 204 -14.62 12.75 -4.05
N SER A 205 -15.10 11.84 -4.90
CA SER A 205 -16.39 12.05 -5.60
C SER A 205 -17.59 12.02 -4.66
N ILE A 206 -17.55 11.24 -3.57
CA ILE A 206 -18.56 11.30 -2.51
C ILE A 206 -18.53 12.67 -1.83
N ALA A 207 -17.34 13.18 -1.47
CA ALA A 207 -17.21 14.49 -0.85
C ALA A 207 -17.69 15.61 -1.79
N THR A 208 -17.27 15.59 -3.06
CA THR A 208 -17.69 16.58 -4.07
C THR A 208 -19.18 16.49 -4.38
N TYR A 209 -19.76 15.28 -4.44
CA TYR A 209 -21.19 15.10 -4.64
C TYR A 209 -22.00 15.62 -3.46
N SER A 210 -21.59 15.30 -2.22
CA SER A 210 -22.21 15.82 -1.01
C SER A 210 -22.14 17.34 -0.94
N LEU A 211 -20.99 17.93 -1.32
CA LEU A 211 -20.78 19.38 -1.32
C LEU A 211 -21.60 20.09 -2.42
N SER A 212 -21.67 19.51 -3.62
CA SER A 212 -22.49 20.00 -4.72
C SER A 212 -23.99 19.93 -4.40
N ARG A 213 -24.44 18.81 -3.80
CA ARG A 213 -25.82 18.65 -3.35
C ARG A 213 -26.17 19.63 -2.24
N LEU A 214 -25.26 19.87 -1.29
CA LEU A 214 -25.45 20.84 -0.21
C LEU A 214 -25.47 22.28 -0.75
N HIS A 215 -24.62 22.61 -1.72
CA HIS A 215 -24.65 23.89 -2.44
C HIS A 215 -25.98 24.10 -3.18
N THR A 216 -26.51 23.08 -3.85
CA THR A 216 -27.83 23.16 -4.51
C THR A 216 -28.98 23.31 -3.50
N MET A 217 -28.91 22.65 -2.35
CA MET A 217 -29.93 22.79 -1.28
C MET A 217 -29.90 24.17 -0.62
N LEU A 218 -28.73 24.81 -0.56
CA LEU A 218 -28.56 26.16 -0.02
C LEU A 218 -28.72 27.25 -1.07
N ALA A 219 -28.74 26.91 -2.37
CA ALA A 219 -28.89 27.86 -3.46
C ALA A 219 -30.27 28.54 -3.38
N GLY A 220 -30.27 29.86 -3.21
CA GLY A 220 -31.48 30.66 -3.06
C GLY A 220 -31.93 30.89 -1.61
N LEU A 221 -31.29 30.25 -0.63
CA LEU A 221 -31.50 30.55 0.78
C LEU A 221 -30.58 31.69 1.22
N LYS A 222 -31.15 32.72 1.83
CA LYS A 222 -30.40 33.81 2.46
C LYS A 222 -30.04 33.39 3.89
N ASN A 223 -29.00 33.98 4.45
CA ASN A 223 -28.58 33.78 5.85
C ASN A 223 -29.48 34.51 6.86
N ALA A 224 -30.76 34.69 6.53
CA ALA A 224 -31.78 35.37 7.32
C ALA A 224 -33.10 34.54 7.23
N PRO A 225 -33.97 34.59 8.25
CA PRO A 225 -35.26 33.89 8.21
C PRO A 225 -36.09 34.37 7.01
N SER A 226 -36.89 33.46 6.42
CA SER A 226 -37.79 33.83 5.33
C SER A 226 -39.04 34.52 5.88
N GLU A 227 -39.67 35.40 5.08
CA GLU A 227 -40.89 36.13 5.49
C GLU A 227 -42.02 35.19 5.95
N ASN A 228 -42.12 33.99 5.38
CA ASN A 228 -43.07 32.96 5.83
C ASN A 228 -42.74 32.40 7.22
N LEU A 229 -41.46 32.37 7.60
CA LEU A 229 -41.01 31.97 8.94
C LEU A 229 -41.21 33.10 9.95
N GLU A 230 -41.07 34.36 9.52
CA GLU A 230 -41.33 35.55 10.35
C GLU A 230 -42.82 35.77 10.66
N GLN A 231 -43.73 35.18 9.89
CA GLN A 231 -45.17 35.21 10.19
C GLN A 231 -45.62 34.13 11.18
N ILE A 232 -44.76 33.14 11.47
CA ILE A 232 -45.05 32.02 12.38
C ILE A 232 -44.55 32.31 13.81
N PHE A 233 -43.64 33.28 13.97
CA PHE A 233 -43.06 33.72 15.24
C PHE A 233 -43.35 35.19 15.50
#